data_AF-A0A9D1WX78-F1
#
_entry.id   AF-A0A9D1WX78-F1
#
_cell.length_a   1.000
_cell.length_b   1.000
_cell.length_c   1.000
_cell.angle_alpha   90.00
_cell.angle_beta   90.00
_cell.angle_gamma   90.00
#
_symmetry.space_group_name_H-M   'P 1'
#
loop_
_entity.id
_entity.type
_entity.pdbx_description
1 polymer ?
#
loop_
_entity_poly.entity_id
_entity_poly.type
_entity_poly.pdbx_seq_one_letter_code
_entity_poly.pdbx_strand_id
1 'polypeptide(L)'
;MWLEKPRKSWKHICWSKRSVRLFFVLFLIGILSTGCGGKAEEKDSYKAEETAGEENTWKPLSVSEEEKQQAETVVKQAAKAYHGIFPYQEAGKAISADDKQKVLKAMGSQGLSAIASESGAVMENGQALERFYEKTQDDKTGETSIVRVNPSGGFSAIFLKSEAGNLTGILATAVWESDGEISISELVKYKVKQLELTAEGKMICEFYLSDQDEMQNDGLMEFCLK
;
A
#
# COMPACT_ATOMS: atom_id res chain seq x y z
N MET A 1 -10.49 -14.83 -10.58
CA MET A 1 -11.44 -14.69 -9.45
C MET A 1 -10.63 -14.20 -8.27
N TRP A 2 -10.59 -12.89 -8.06
CA TRP A 2 -9.75 -12.23 -7.05
C TRP A 2 -10.38 -12.46 -5.68
N LEU A 3 -9.65 -13.13 -4.78
CA LEU A 3 -10.07 -13.31 -3.39
C LEU A 3 -9.37 -12.24 -2.55
N GLU A 4 -10.12 -11.23 -2.11
CA GLU A 4 -9.71 -10.34 -1.04
C GLU A 4 -9.56 -11.17 0.25
N LYS A 5 -8.32 -11.46 0.65
CA LYS A 5 -8.05 -12.08 1.95
C LYS A 5 -7.81 -10.98 2.98
N PRO A 6 -8.51 -10.97 4.13
CA PRO A 6 -8.21 -10.06 5.22
C PRO A 6 -6.87 -10.45 5.85
N ARG A 7 -5.90 -9.52 5.83
CA ARG A 7 -4.61 -9.70 6.52
C ARG A 7 -4.82 -9.58 8.03
N LYS A 8 -4.44 -10.63 8.78
CA LYS A 8 -4.36 -10.61 10.24
C LYS A 8 -3.19 -9.71 10.67
N SER A 9 -3.48 -8.67 11.44
CA SER A 9 -2.47 -7.81 12.06
C SER A 9 -1.61 -8.60 13.04
N TRP A 10 -0.32 -8.72 12.76
CA TRP A 10 0.68 -9.18 13.74
C TRP A 10 1.26 -7.96 14.46
N LYS A 11 0.78 -7.71 15.68
CA LYS A 11 1.47 -6.84 16.65
C LYS A 11 2.44 -7.69 17.45
N HIS A 12 3.74 -7.61 17.14
CA HIS A 12 4.79 -7.87 18.14
C HIS A 12 5.90 -6.81 17.96
N ILE A 13 5.94 -5.84 18.87
CA ILE A 13 6.94 -5.75 19.96
C ILE A 13 8.34 -5.47 19.41
N CYS A 14 8.78 -4.20 19.49
CA CYS A 14 9.95 -3.83 20.30
C CYS A 14 10.12 -2.30 20.32
N TRP A 15 9.79 -1.66 21.45
CA TRP A 15 10.63 -0.55 21.90
C TRP A 15 10.58 -0.36 23.42
N SER A 16 11.69 0.16 23.91
CA SER A 16 12.26 -0.06 25.24
C SER A 16 11.76 0.88 26.34
N LYS A 17 11.71 0.34 27.57
CA LYS A 17 11.94 0.97 28.88
C LYS A 17 11.41 2.40 29.10
N ARG A 18 10.31 2.52 29.86
CA ARG A 18 10.27 3.30 31.13
C ARG A 18 8.94 3.14 31.88
N SER A 19 9.09 2.61 33.09
CA SER A 19 8.29 2.70 34.32
C SER A 19 7.06 3.62 34.35
N VAL A 20 5.85 3.05 34.54
CA VAL A 20 4.82 3.61 35.44
C VAL A 20 4.02 2.44 36.04
N ARG A 21 4.12 2.27 37.37
CA ARG A 21 3.24 1.42 38.18
C ARG A 21 1.89 2.12 38.32
N LEU A 22 0.79 1.41 38.13
CA LEU A 22 -0.53 1.87 38.58
C LEU A 22 -1.24 0.77 39.37
N PHE A 23 -1.52 1.13 40.63
CA PHE A 23 -2.16 0.36 41.68
C PHE A 23 -3.63 0.07 41.31
N PHE A 24 -4.06 -1.19 41.44
CA PHE A 24 -5.48 -1.55 41.54
C PHE A 24 -5.88 -1.57 43.02
N VAL A 25 -6.78 -0.68 43.41
CA VAL A 25 -7.47 -0.73 44.71
C VAL A 25 -8.88 -1.24 44.48
N LEU A 26 -9.17 -2.39 45.07
CA LEU A 26 -10.51 -2.95 45.26
C LEU A 26 -11.28 -2.15 46.31
N PHE A 27 -12.56 -1.90 46.09
CA PHE A 27 -13.52 -1.75 47.19
C PHE A 27 -14.88 -2.38 46.85
N LEU A 28 -15.18 -3.44 47.59
CA LEU A 28 -16.49 -4.07 47.76
C LEU A 28 -17.34 -3.23 48.71
N ILE A 29 -18.62 -2.96 48.39
CA ILE A 29 -19.72 -2.93 49.38
C ILE A 29 -21.00 -3.43 48.69
N GLY A 30 -21.65 -4.41 49.30
CA GLY A 30 -22.85 -5.08 48.79
C GLY A 30 -24.18 -4.64 49.42
N ILE A 31 -25.25 -5.05 48.74
CA ILE A 31 -26.56 -5.61 49.17
C ILE A 31 -27.31 -4.91 50.33
N LEU A 32 -28.60 -4.62 50.10
CA LEU A 32 -29.82 -4.96 50.90
C LEU A 32 -31.05 -4.32 50.18
N SER A 33 -31.91 -5.11 49.49
CA SER A 33 -33.18 -5.74 49.92
C SER A 33 -34.46 -4.87 49.85
N THR A 34 -35.44 -5.38 49.06
CA THR A 34 -36.92 -5.36 49.24
C THR A 34 -37.73 -4.05 49.22
N GLY A 35 -38.63 -3.92 48.22
CA GLY A 35 -40.08 -4.09 48.43
C GLY A 35 -41.02 -2.86 48.52
N CYS A 36 -41.87 -2.73 47.49
CA CYS A 36 -43.25 -2.17 47.43
C CYS A 36 -43.55 -0.67 47.65
N GLY A 37 -44.33 -0.10 46.71
CA GLY A 37 -45.21 1.07 46.94
C GLY A 37 -45.32 1.99 45.73
N GLY A 38 -46.44 1.92 44.99
CA GLY A 38 -46.60 2.61 43.71
C GLY A 38 -47.00 4.08 43.76
N LYS A 39 -46.79 4.78 42.65
CA LYS A 39 -47.78 5.56 41.89
C LYS A 39 -47.09 6.19 40.67
N ALA A 40 -47.89 6.38 39.63
CA ALA A 40 -47.52 6.89 38.32
C ALA A 40 -47.02 8.34 38.39
N GLU A 41 -46.01 8.66 37.58
CA GLU A 41 -45.83 10.00 37.01
C GLU A 41 -45.10 9.90 35.66
N GLU A 42 -45.79 10.46 34.66
CA GLU A 42 -45.29 11.18 33.47
C GLU A 42 -44.28 10.49 32.53
N LYS A 43 -44.83 9.96 31.42
CA LYS A 43 -44.06 9.67 30.20
C LYS A 43 -43.76 10.99 29.49
N ASP A 44 -42.62 11.60 29.81
CA ASP A 44 -41.98 12.52 28.88
C ASP A 44 -41.39 11.70 27.73
N SER A 45 -42.02 11.84 26.56
CA SER A 45 -41.55 11.32 25.30
C SER A 45 -40.33 12.13 24.85
N TYR A 46 -39.14 11.72 25.29
CA TYR A 46 -37.92 12.07 24.59
C TYR A 46 -37.95 11.33 23.25
N LYS A 47 -38.37 12.02 22.18
CA LYS A 47 -37.98 11.63 20.83
C LYS A 47 -36.46 11.73 20.78
N ALA A 48 -35.78 10.60 20.95
CA ALA A 48 -34.45 10.46 20.39
C ALA A 48 -34.64 10.63 18.88
N GLU A 49 -34.24 11.78 18.34
CA GLU A 49 -33.84 11.84 16.95
C GLU A 49 -32.67 10.88 16.81
N GLU A 50 -32.96 9.65 16.37
CA GLU A 50 -31.99 8.82 15.67
C GLU A 50 -31.64 9.58 14.39
N THR A 51 -30.74 10.55 14.51
CA THR A 51 -29.77 10.78 13.46
C THR A 51 -28.98 9.49 13.38
N ALA A 52 -29.43 8.59 12.50
CA ALA A 52 -28.61 7.52 11.99
C ALA A 52 -27.43 8.21 11.30
N GLY A 53 -26.40 8.54 12.08
CA GLY A 53 -25.10 8.89 11.55
C GLY A 53 -24.69 7.74 10.66
N GLU A 54 -24.33 8.04 9.41
CA GLU A 54 -23.61 7.08 8.59
C GLU A 54 -22.47 6.54 9.46
N GLU A 55 -22.57 5.26 9.80
CA GLU A 55 -21.52 4.54 10.49
C GLU A 55 -20.25 4.76 9.66
N ASN A 56 -19.25 5.46 10.22
CA ASN A 56 -17.95 5.74 9.62
C ASN A 56 -17.20 4.43 9.39
N THR A 57 -17.72 3.62 8.46
CA THR A 57 -17.16 2.35 8.05
C THR A 57 -16.09 2.70 7.03
N TRP A 58 -14.84 2.39 7.40
CA TRP A 58 -13.71 2.53 6.52
C TRP A 58 -13.93 1.80 5.20
N LYS A 59 -13.66 2.46 4.07
CA LYS A 59 -13.76 1.86 2.73
C LYS A 59 -12.44 2.05 1.97
N PRO A 60 -11.87 0.96 1.40
CA PRO A 60 -10.71 1.07 0.54
C PRO A 60 -11.09 1.70 -0.80
N LEU A 61 -10.11 2.34 -1.45
CA LEU A 61 -10.29 2.82 -2.82
C LEU A 61 -10.44 1.65 -3.79
N SER A 62 -11.39 1.76 -4.72
CA SER A 62 -11.64 0.74 -5.74
C SER A 62 -10.69 0.87 -6.92
N VAL A 63 -10.23 -0.27 -7.43
CA VAL A 63 -9.42 -0.36 -8.66
C VAL A 63 -10.33 -0.59 -9.86
N SER A 64 -10.23 0.25 -10.89
CA SER A 64 -11.00 0.11 -12.13
C SER A 64 -10.50 -1.06 -13.00
N GLU A 65 -11.26 -1.41 -14.04
CA GLU A 65 -10.84 -2.48 -14.95
C GLU A 65 -9.68 -2.05 -15.85
N GLU A 66 -9.65 -0.79 -16.26
CA GLU A 66 -8.54 -0.19 -17.02
C GLU A 66 -7.25 -0.20 -16.19
N GLU A 67 -7.35 0.15 -14.91
CA GLU A 67 -6.23 0.12 -13.96
C GLU A 67 -5.67 -1.29 -13.77
N LYS A 68 -6.54 -2.31 -13.70
CA LYS A 68 -6.10 -3.72 -13.67
C LYS A 68 -5.38 -4.12 -14.95
N GLN A 69 -5.91 -3.76 -16.12
CA GLN A 69 -5.29 -4.10 -17.40
C GLN A 69 -3.93 -3.42 -17.58
N GLN A 70 -3.79 -2.17 -17.13
CA GLN A 70 -2.51 -1.48 -17.09
C GLN A 70 -1.52 -2.20 -16.17
N ALA A 71 -1.96 -2.61 -14.98
CA ALA A 71 -1.14 -3.35 -14.04
C ALA A 71 -0.65 -4.68 -14.63
N GLU A 72 -1.55 -5.45 -15.24
CA GLU A 72 -1.21 -6.70 -15.92
C GLU A 72 -0.21 -6.50 -17.06
N THR A 73 -0.37 -5.44 -17.86
CA THR A 73 0.50 -5.16 -19.00
C THR A 73 1.95 -4.95 -18.55
N VAL A 74 2.15 -4.10 -17.53
CA VAL A 74 3.50 -3.84 -16.99
C VAL A 74 4.07 -5.06 -16.30
N VAL A 75 3.27 -5.82 -15.53
CA VAL A 75 3.73 -7.06 -14.89
C VAL A 75 4.16 -8.10 -15.92
N LYS A 76 3.39 -8.28 -17.01
CA LYS A 76 3.75 -9.19 -18.12
C LYS A 76 5.02 -8.74 -18.82
N GLN A 77 5.20 -7.43 -19.05
CA GLN A 77 6.42 -6.89 -19.65
C GLN A 77 7.64 -7.12 -18.75
N ALA A 78 7.50 -6.86 -17.45
CA ALA A 78 8.53 -7.13 -16.44
C ALA A 78 8.90 -8.61 -16.38
N ALA A 79 7.91 -9.50 -16.34
CA ALA A 79 8.14 -10.95 -16.33
C ALA A 79 8.85 -11.45 -17.59
N LYS A 80 8.52 -10.91 -18.77
CA LYS A 80 9.23 -11.23 -20.01
C LYS A 80 10.70 -10.83 -19.94
N ALA A 81 11.00 -9.63 -19.44
CA ALA A 81 12.38 -9.17 -19.26
C ALA A 81 13.15 -10.07 -18.26
N TYR A 82 12.48 -10.49 -17.19
CA TYR A 82 13.03 -11.39 -16.19
C TYR A 82 13.36 -12.77 -16.76
N HIS A 83 12.40 -13.42 -17.42
CA HIS A 83 12.57 -14.76 -17.99
C HIS A 83 13.65 -14.84 -19.07
N GLY A 84 13.91 -13.75 -19.79
CA GLY A 84 15.01 -13.70 -20.75
C GLY A 84 16.40 -13.85 -20.11
N ILE A 85 16.53 -13.61 -18.81
CA ILE A 85 17.79 -13.64 -18.05
C ILE A 85 17.81 -14.79 -17.05
N PHE A 86 16.72 -14.98 -16.31
CA PHE A 86 16.61 -15.97 -15.25
C PHE A 86 15.38 -16.86 -15.51
N PRO A 87 15.52 -17.91 -16.33
CA PRO A 87 14.42 -18.84 -16.59
C PRO A 87 14.06 -19.60 -15.31
N TYR A 88 12.78 -19.64 -15.00
CA TYR A 88 12.23 -20.27 -13.80
C TYR A 88 12.41 -21.80 -13.84
N GLN A 89 13.50 -22.32 -13.26
CA GLN A 89 13.68 -23.75 -13.05
C GLN A 89 13.73 -24.16 -11.57
N GLU A 90 13.57 -23.20 -10.64
CA GLU A 90 13.66 -23.48 -9.20
C GLU A 90 12.79 -22.51 -8.40
N ALA A 91 11.48 -22.79 -8.35
CA ALA A 91 10.54 -22.09 -7.49
C ALA A 91 11.10 -21.97 -6.05
N GLY A 92 11.28 -20.74 -5.56
CA GLY A 92 11.77 -20.48 -4.20
C GLY A 92 13.27 -20.21 -4.05
N LYS A 93 14.06 -20.19 -5.13
CA LYS A 93 15.45 -19.69 -5.06
C LYS A 93 15.50 -18.17 -5.18
N ALA A 94 16.27 -17.54 -4.29
CA ALA A 94 16.58 -16.13 -4.39
C ALA A 94 17.39 -15.85 -5.66
N ILE A 95 17.06 -14.76 -6.35
CA ILE A 95 17.83 -14.29 -7.50
C ILE A 95 19.22 -13.80 -7.03
N SER A 96 20.26 -14.11 -7.81
CA SER A 96 21.60 -13.60 -7.53
C SER A 96 21.67 -12.08 -7.72
N ALA A 97 22.61 -11.40 -7.07
CA ALA A 97 22.79 -9.95 -7.24
C ALA A 97 23.12 -9.58 -8.70
N ASP A 98 23.98 -10.38 -9.35
CA ASP A 98 24.39 -10.17 -10.73
C ASP A 98 23.22 -10.34 -11.71
N ASP A 99 22.41 -11.39 -11.54
CA ASP A 99 21.25 -11.62 -12.41
C ASP A 99 20.16 -10.58 -12.15
N LYS A 100 19.97 -10.15 -10.89
CA LYS A 100 19.08 -9.03 -10.57
C LYS A 100 19.50 -7.76 -11.31
N GLN A 101 20.79 -7.43 -11.34
CA GLN A 101 21.26 -6.26 -12.08
C GLN A 101 21.01 -6.39 -13.59
N LYS A 102 21.23 -7.59 -14.17
CA LYS A 102 20.91 -7.85 -15.58
C LYS A 102 19.42 -7.70 -15.88
N VAL A 103 18.56 -8.20 -15.00
CA VAL A 103 17.10 -8.05 -15.09
C VAL A 103 16.71 -6.58 -15.06
N LEU A 104 17.22 -5.80 -14.11
CA LEU A 104 16.92 -4.36 -14.01
C LEU A 104 17.33 -3.61 -15.27
N LYS A 105 18.53 -3.87 -15.79
CA LYS A 105 18.99 -3.30 -17.07
C LYS A 105 18.11 -3.71 -18.25
N ALA A 106 17.68 -4.97 -18.29
CA ALA A 106 16.76 -5.45 -19.32
C ALA A 106 15.41 -4.73 -19.26
N MET A 107 14.85 -4.54 -18.06
CA MET A 107 13.63 -3.74 -17.85
C MET A 107 13.82 -2.27 -18.27
N GLY A 108 14.91 -1.64 -17.83
CA GLY A 108 15.27 -0.27 -18.19
C GLY A 108 15.39 -0.05 -19.70
N SER A 109 16.03 -1.00 -20.40
CA SER A 109 16.17 -0.96 -21.87
C SER A 109 14.83 -1.04 -22.62
N GLN A 110 13.79 -1.57 -21.98
CA GLN A 110 12.43 -1.62 -22.50
C GLN A 110 11.57 -0.42 -22.05
N GLY A 111 12.18 0.57 -21.40
CA GLY A 111 11.50 1.78 -20.92
C GLY A 111 10.79 1.64 -19.59
N LEU A 112 10.96 0.52 -18.87
CA LEU A 112 10.41 0.37 -17.52
C LEU A 112 11.32 1.05 -16.50
N SER A 113 10.74 1.84 -15.58
CA SER A 113 11.48 2.30 -14.40
C SER A 113 11.63 1.12 -13.45
N ALA A 114 12.84 0.65 -13.20
CA ALA A 114 13.08 -0.58 -12.46
C ALA A 114 14.11 -0.40 -11.35
N ILE A 115 13.83 -0.92 -10.15
CA ILE A 115 14.70 -0.75 -8.99
C ILE A 115 14.79 -2.06 -8.19
N ALA A 116 15.95 -2.30 -7.60
CA ALA A 116 16.11 -3.38 -6.63
C ALA A 116 15.40 -3.03 -5.32
N SER A 117 14.98 -4.03 -4.56
CA SER A 117 14.36 -3.80 -3.24
C SER A 117 15.31 -3.23 -2.18
N GLU A 118 16.61 -3.36 -2.40
CA GLU A 118 17.68 -3.01 -1.48
C GLU A 118 17.76 -1.49 -1.25
N SER A 119 18.12 -1.09 -0.03
CA SER A 119 18.32 0.32 0.31
C SER A 119 19.45 0.92 -0.52
N GLY A 120 19.23 2.13 -1.05
CA GLY A 120 20.20 2.85 -1.88
C GLY A 120 20.38 2.29 -3.29
N ALA A 121 19.55 1.33 -3.72
CA ALA A 121 19.55 0.88 -5.11
C ALA A 121 19.15 2.02 -6.05
N VAL A 122 19.97 2.28 -7.07
CA VAL A 122 19.65 3.28 -8.09
C VAL A 122 18.73 2.66 -9.15
N MET A 123 17.70 3.41 -9.51
CA MET A 123 16.69 3.00 -10.47
C MET A 123 17.21 3.07 -11.91
N GLU A 124 16.96 2.02 -12.67
CA GLU A 124 17.04 2.04 -14.12
C GLU A 124 15.89 2.86 -14.71
N ASN A 125 16.19 3.73 -15.67
CA ASN A 125 15.23 4.66 -16.27
C ASN A 125 14.53 5.63 -15.27
N GLY A 126 15.23 6.04 -14.20
CA GLY A 126 14.70 7.00 -13.21
C GLY A 126 14.20 8.34 -13.78
N GLN A 127 14.72 8.76 -14.93
CA GLN A 127 14.25 9.92 -15.69
C GLN A 127 12.75 9.91 -16.03
N ALA A 128 12.12 8.73 -16.15
CA ALA A 128 10.68 8.64 -16.38
C ALA A 128 9.89 9.12 -15.17
N LEU A 129 10.42 8.86 -13.98
CA LEU A 129 9.87 9.29 -12.71
C LEU A 129 10.09 10.79 -12.47
N GLU A 130 11.25 11.34 -12.86
CA GLU A 130 11.49 12.79 -12.85
C GLU A 130 10.48 13.54 -13.74
N ARG A 131 10.27 13.06 -14.98
CA ARG A 131 9.28 13.66 -15.89
C ARG A 131 7.85 13.59 -15.34
N PHE A 132 7.50 12.51 -14.64
CA PHE A 132 6.20 12.39 -13.98
C PHE A 132 6.07 13.41 -12.84
N TYR A 133 7.12 13.56 -12.04
CA TYR A 133 7.17 14.56 -10.98
C TYR A 133 6.97 15.98 -11.55
N GLU A 134 7.74 16.36 -12.58
CA GLU A 134 7.62 17.66 -13.25
C GLU A 134 6.19 17.92 -13.77
N LYS A 135 5.58 16.94 -14.44
CA LYS A 135 4.18 17.06 -14.89
C LYS A 135 3.22 17.27 -13.72
N THR A 136 3.45 16.58 -12.61
CA THR A 136 2.61 16.70 -11.42
C THR A 136 2.75 18.09 -10.79
N GLN A 137 3.95 18.66 -10.75
CA GLN A 137 4.16 20.04 -10.26
C GLN A 137 3.51 21.09 -11.17
N ASP A 138 3.38 20.80 -12.46
CA ASP A 138 2.73 21.65 -13.45
C ASP A 138 1.19 21.45 -13.53
N ASP A 139 0.59 20.69 -12.61
CA ASP A 139 -0.84 20.30 -12.62
C ASP A 139 -1.29 19.61 -13.94
N LYS A 140 -0.36 18.95 -14.62
CA LYS A 140 -0.62 18.22 -15.88
C LYS A 140 -0.92 16.75 -15.59
N THR A 141 -1.80 16.18 -16.41
CA THR A 141 -2.03 14.73 -16.41
C THR A 141 -0.74 13.99 -16.73
N GLY A 142 -0.42 13.01 -15.90
CA GLY A 142 0.79 12.20 -16.01
C GLY A 142 0.57 10.81 -15.44
N GLU A 143 1.30 9.85 -15.99
CA GLU A 143 1.31 8.47 -15.53
C GLU A 143 2.74 7.94 -15.58
N THR A 144 3.09 7.07 -14.64
CA THR A 144 4.35 6.35 -14.62
C THR A 144 4.22 5.04 -13.86
N SER A 145 5.14 4.11 -14.10
CA SER A 145 5.23 2.86 -13.37
C SER A 145 6.65 2.61 -12.87
N ILE A 146 6.72 1.96 -11.72
CA ILE A 146 7.95 1.52 -11.06
C ILE A 146 7.83 0.01 -10.84
N VAL A 147 8.81 -0.75 -11.31
CA VAL A 147 8.93 -2.18 -11.03
C VAL A 147 10.03 -2.38 -9.98
N ARG A 148 9.64 -2.82 -8.79
CA ARG A 148 10.56 -3.19 -7.72
C ARG A 148 10.79 -4.69 -7.75
N VAL A 149 12.03 -5.10 -7.98
CA VAL A 149 12.42 -6.52 -7.95
C VAL A 149 12.71 -6.94 -6.51
N ASN A 150 11.92 -7.87 -6.00
CA ASN A 150 12.02 -8.37 -4.63
C ASN A 150 13.14 -9.41 -4.50
N PRO A 151 13.69 -9.66 -3.29
CA PRO A 151 14.76 -10.63 -3.10
C PRO A 151 14.35 -12.07 -3.47
N SER A 152 13.05 -12.38 -3.37
CA SER A 152 12.47 -13.66 -3.77
C SER A 152 12.40 -13.86 -5.30
N GLY A 153 12.73 -12.85 -6.11
CA GLY A 153 12.61 -12.88 -7.57
C GLY A 153 11.24 -12.47 -8.12
N GLY A 154 10.22 -12.29 -7.25
CA GLY A 154 8.93 -11.68 -7.64
C GLY A 154 9.02 -10.15 -7.75
N PHE A 155 7.89 -9.50 -8.04
CA PHE A 155 7.85 -8.05 -8.26
C PHE A 155 6.77 -7.36 -7.46
N SER A 156 7.02 -6.09 -7.13
CA SER A 156 5.98 -5.14 -6.81
C SER A 156 5.98 -4.08 -7.90
N ALA A 157 4.86 -3.89 -8.59
CA ALA A 157 4.69 -2.82 -9.57
C ALA A 157 3.85 -1.70 -8.95
N ILE A 158 4.35 -0.48 -9.01
CA ILE A 158 3.70 0.71 -8.47
C ILE A 158 3.35 1.60 -9.66
N PHE A 159 2.08 1.96 -9.77
CA PHE A 159 1.56 2.83 -10.82
C PHE A 159 1.16 4.14 -10.19
N LEU A 160 1.72 5.25 -10.64
CA LEU A 160 1.36 6.58 -10.17
C LEU A 160 0.63 7.31 -11.28
N LYS A 161 -0.48 7.96 -10.93
CA LYS A 161 -1.28 8.78 -11.84
C LYS A 161 -1.54 10.13 -11.19
N SER A 162 -1.22 11.19 -11.91
CA SER A 162 -1.64 12.56 -11.59
C SER A 162 -2.70 12.97 -12.60
N GLU A 163 -3.86 13.41 -12.13
CA GLU A 163 -4.97 13.86 -12.97
C GLU A 163 -5.84 14.85 -12.20
N ALA A 164 -6.06 16.04 -12.78
CA ALA A 164 -6.91 17.09 -12.21
C ALA A 164 -6.59 17.41 -10.73
N GLY A 165 -5.30 17.53 -10.39
CA GLY A 165 -4.82 17.81 -9.02
C GLY A 165 -4.93 16.62 -8.04
N ASN A 166 -5.37 15.44 -8.50
CA ASN A 166 -5.40 14.22 -7.71
C ASN A 166 -4.21 13.33 -8.06
N LEU A 167 -3.52 12.86 -7.03
CA LEU A 167 -2.45 11.88 -7.16
C LEU A 167 -2.87 10.55 -6.55
N THR A 168 -2.86 9.50 -7.36
CA THR A 168 -3.18 8.13 -6.95
C THR A 168 -2.04 7.18 -7.22
N GLY A 169 -2.01 6.12 -6.44
CA GLY A 169 -1.06 5.03 -6.54
C GLY A 169 -1.78 3.69 -6.63
N ILE A 170 -1.25 2.75 -7.39
CA ILE A 170 -1.68 1.35 -7.34
C ILE A 170 -0.47 0.49 -7.08
N LEU A 171 -0.54 -0.37 -6.05
CA LEU A 171 0.43 -1.41 -5.81
C LEU A 171 -0.12 -2.73 -6.34
N ALA A 172 0.57 -3.32 -7.32
CA ALA A 172 0.37 -4.69 -7.76
C ALA A 172 1.51 -5.55 -7.21
N THR A 173 1.19 -6.55 -6.40
CA THR A 173 2.16 -7.59 -6.02
C THR A 173 2.05 -8.74 -6.99
N ALA A 174 3.16 -9.08 -7.65
CA ALA A 174 3.22 -10.15 -8.63
C ALA A 174 4.13 -11.29 -8.14
N VAL A 175 3.62 -12.52 -8.25
CA VAL A 175 4.28 -13.74 -7.77
C VAL A 175 4.36 -14.76 -8.88
N TRP A 176 5.42 -15.57 -8.84
CA TRP A 176 5.59 -16.70 -9.75
C TRP A 176 4.78 -17.89 -9.27
N GLU A 177 3.96 -18.43 -10.16
CA GLU A 177 3.18 -19.63 -9.92
C GLU A 177 4.02 -20.89 -10.14
N SER A 178 3.49 -22.06 -9.75
CA SER A 178 4.21 -23.33 -9.86
C SER A 178 4.51 -23.75 -11.31
N ASP A 179 3.73 -23.27 -12.27
CA ASP A 179 3.93 -23.50 -13.71
C ASP A 179 4.94 -22.52 -14.34
N GLY A 180 5.46 -21.57 -13.56
CA GLY A 180 6.40 -20.55 -14.02
C GLY A 180 5.73 -19.31 -14.63
N GLU A 181 4.41 -19.25 -14.68
CA GLU A 181 3.71 -18.03 -15.08
C GLU A 181 3.71 -17.00 -13.95
N ILE A 182 3.64 -15.71 -14.31
CA ILE A 182 3.47 -14.63 -13.33
C ILE A 182 1.98 -14.36 -13.14
N SER A 183 1.54 -14.24 -11.88
CA SER A 183 0.21 -13.76 -11.54
C SER A 183 0.32 -12.51 -10.66
N ILE A 184 -0.65 -11.61 -10.75
CA ILE A 184 -0.83 -10.59 -9.71
C ILE A 184 -1.55 -11.32 -8.56
N SER A 185 -1.03 -11.23 -7.34
CA SER A 185 -1.65 -11.83 -6.14
C SER A 185 -2.46 -10.82 -5.34
N GLU A 186 -2.15 -9.53 -5.51
CA GLU A 186 -2.76 -8.43 -4.79
C GLU A 186 -2.72 -7.16 -5.63
N LEU A 187 -3.78 -6.37 -5.54
CA LEU A 187 -3.89 -5.08 -6.19
C LEU A 187 -4.59 -4.11 -5.25
N VAL A 188 -3.90 -3.05 -4.85
CA VAL A 188 -4.42 -2.06 -3.88
C VAL A 188 -4.25 -0.66 -4.43
N LYS A 189 -5.31 0.14 -4.33
CA LYS A 189 -5.29 1.56 -4.73
C LYS A 189 -5.12 2.45 -3.51
N TYR A 190 -4.37 3.51 -3.72
CA TYR A 190 -3.97 4.48 -2.73
C TYR A 190 -4.22 5.89 -3.22
N LYS A 191 -4.51 6.78 -2.28
CA LYS A 191 -4.26 8.20 -2.43
C LYS A 191 -2.79 8.47 -2.11
N VAL A 192 -2.16 9.35 -2.87
CA VAL A 192 -0.79 9.81 -2.59
C VAL A 192 -0.88 11.25 -2.11
N LYS A 193 -0.44 11.50 -0.87
CA LYS A 193 -0.55 12.83 -0.24
C LYS A 193 0.71 13.65 -0.36
N GLN A 194 1.85 12.99 -0.36
CA GLN A 194 3.14 13.60 -0.55
C GLN A 194 3.83 12.95 -1.74
N LEU A 195 4.31 13.79 -2.65
CA LEU A 195 5.23 13.44 -3.73
C LEU A 195 6.32 14.50 -3.72
N GLU A 196 7.53 14.09 -3.34
CA GLU A 196 8.67 14.99 -3.20
C GLU A 196 9.86 14.43 -3.97
N LEU A 197 10.59 15.30 -4.67
CA LEU A 197 11.88 14.99 -5.28
C LEU A 197 12.96 15.80 -4.57
N THR A 198 13.82 15.10 -3.83
CA THR A 198 14.94 15.70 -3.09
C THR A 198 16.06 16.16 -4.02
N ALA A 199 16.96 17.02 -3.54
CA ALA A 199 18.11 17.49 -4.29
C ALA A 199 19.10 16.35 -4.65
N GLU A 200 19.14 15.30 -3.83
CA GLU A 200 19.92 14.09 -4.05
C GLU A 200 19.29 13.12 -5.06
N GLY A 201 18.15 13.48 -5.67
CA GLY A 201 17.48 12.65 -6.67
C GLY A 201 16.71 11.47 -6.07
N LYS A 202 16.24 11.60 -4.82
CA LYS A 202 15.32 10.63 -4.21
C LYS A 202 13.89 11.11 -4.33
N MET A 203 13.02 10.27 -4.88
CA MET A 203 11.59 10.50 -4.88
C MET A 203 10.93 9.81 -3.68
N ILE A 204 10.14 10.56 -2.93
CA ILE A 204 9.45 10.11 -1.72
C ILE A 204 7.94 10.19 -1.99
N CYS A 205 7.24 9.07 -1.76
CA CYS A 205 5.79 8.96 -1.88
C CYS A 205 5.17 8.53 -0.56
N GLU A 206 4.11 9.22 -0.12
CA GLU A 206 3.31 8.84 1.05
C GLU A 206 1.92 8.32 0.65
N PHE A 207 1.61 7.07 1.01
CA PHE A 207 0.43 6.35 0.56
C PHE A 207 -0.64 6.20 1.66
N TYR A 208 -1.90 6.34 1.25
CA TYR A 208 -3.07 6.26 2.11
C TYR A 208 -4.16 5.40 1.48
N LEU A 209 -4.77 4.51 2.28
CA LEU A 209 -5.71 3.50 1.78
C LEU A 209 -7.14 4.02 1.51
N SER A 210 -7.46 5.22 2.01
CA SER A 210 -8.81 5.80 1.93
C SER A 210 -8.76 7.31 1.72
N ASP A 211 -9.85 7.87 1.21
CA ASP A 211 -10.08 9.30 1.03
C ASP A 211 -10.75 9.97 2.25
N GLN A 212 -11.19 9.18 3.23
CA GLN A 212 -11.82 9.62 4.48
C GLN A 212 -10.85 10.34 5.41
N ASP A 213 -11.34 11.27 6.25
CA ASP A 213 -10.52 12.15 7.10
C ASP A 213 -9.69 11.43 8.17
N GLU A 214 -10.17 10.29 8.70
CA GLU A 214 -9.38 9.40 9.56
C GLU A 214 -8.49 8.48 8.70
N MET A 215 -7.49 9.10 8.08
CA MET A 215 -6.65 8.49 7.06
C MET A 215 -5.70 7.43 7.67
N GLN A 216 -5.86 6.18 7.24
CA GLN A 216 -4.84 5.15 7.50
C GLN A 216 -3.67 5.34 6.54
N ASN A 217 -2.60 5.93 7.06
CA ASN A 217 -1.28 5.95 6.43
C ASN A 217 -0.78 4.50 6.30
N ASP A 218 -0.52 4.06 5.07
CA ASP A 218 0.02 2.71 4.80
C ASP A 218 1.55 2.72 4.79
N GLY A 219 2.14 3.86 4.46
CA GLY A 219 3.57 4.10 4.64
C GLY A 219 4.18 5.07 3.63
N LEU A 220 5.49 5.22 3.78
CA LEU A 220 6.36 5.98 2.89
C LEU A 220 7.17 5.01 2.01
N MET A 221 7.30 5.32 0.74
CA MET A 221 8.27 4.66 -0.16
C MET A 221 9.26 5.66 -0.70
N GLU A 222 10.53 5.24 -0.78
CA GLU A 222 11.64 6.01 -1.33
C GLU A 222 12.20 5.30 -2.55
N PHE A 223 12.46 6.07 -3.60
CA PHE A 223 13.10 5.61 -4.83
C PHE A 223 14.31 6.49 -5.14
N CYS A 224 15.49 5.90 -5.35
CA CYS A 224 16.68 6.65 -5.77
C CYS A 224 16.75 6.68 -7.30
N LEU A 225 16.73 7.86 -7.91
CA LEU A 225 16.65 8.03 -9.37
C LEU A 225 18.02 8.19 -10.03
N LYS A 226 19.03 8.58 -9.25
CA LYS A 226 20.41 8.90 -9.68
C LYS A 226 21.41 8.42 -8.64
#